data_AF-A0A1I5MPR2-F1
#
_entry.id   AF-A0A1I5MPR2-F1
#
_cell.length_a   1.000
_cell.length_b   1.000
_cell.length_c   1.000
_cell.angle_alpha   90.00
_cell.angle_beta   90.00
_cell.angle_gamma   90.00
#
_symmetry.space_group_name_H-M   'P 1'
#
loop_
_entity.id
_entity.type
_entity.pdbx_description
1 polymer ?
#
loop_
_entity_poly.entity_id
_entity_poly.type
_entity_poly.pdbx_seq_one_letter_code
_entity_poly.pdbx_strand_id
1 'polypeptide(L)'
;MSSFAINYSVDEKNDTFQDLMTRLTAKQKALLLALAHSEKDVQPTSGQFIRKYHLTSASAVQRSLSALQEKDIVTSNNGQYFIYDYFLYYWLKQQ
;
A
#
# COMPACT_ATOMS: atom_id res chain seq x y z
N MET A 1 -2.91 18.70 -18.32
CA MET A 1 -1.44 18.52 -18.35
C MET A 1 -0.92 17.67 -17.19
N SER A 2 -1.56 17.69 -16.01
CA SER A 2 -1.10 16.96 -14.81
C SER A 2 -1.23 15.43 -14.87
N SER A 3 -2.29 14.89 -15.48
CA SER A 3 -2.53 13.42 -15.51
C SER A 3 -1.65 12.66 -16.50
N PHE A 4 -1.21 13.30 -17.59
CA PHE A 4 -0.42 12.64 -18.64
C PHE A 4 1.03 12.39 -18.19
N ALA A 5 1.61 13.33 -17.44
CA ALA A 5 2.95 13.19 -16.87
C ALA A 5 2.99 12.08 -15.79
N ILE A 6 1.95 11.99 -14.95
CA ILE A 6 1.87 10.94 -13.92
C ILE A 6 1.77 9.56 -14.57
N ASN A 7 0.89 9.39 -15.57
CA ASN A 7 0.72 8.09 -16.24
C ASN A 7 1.97 7.65 -17.01
N TYR A 8 2.63 8.56 -17.74
CA TYR A 8 3.86 8.27 -18.47
C TYR A 8 4.99 7.81 -17.53
N SER A 9 5.12 8.44 -16.36
CA SER A 9 6.12 8.07 -15.34
C SER A 9 5.77 6.81 -14.55
N VAL A 10 4.49 6.42 -14.49
CA VAL A 10 4.07 5.15 -13.87
C VAL A 10 4.39 3.97 -14.78
N ASP A 11 4.15 4.10 -16.09
CA ASP A 11 4.50 3.05 -17.07
C ASP A 11 6.02 2.80 -17.12
N GLU A 12 6.82 3.86 -17.09
CA GLU A 12 8.29 3.74 -17.03
C GLU A 12 8.77 2.97 -15.79
N LYS A 13 8.06 3.11 -14.67
CA LYS A 13 8.40 2.45 -13.40
C LYS A 13 7.68 1.12 -13.19
N ASN A 14 6.86 0.66 -14.14
CA ASN A 14 6.03 -0.54 -13.98
C ASN A 14 6.88 -1.76 -13.58
N ASP A 15 7.98 -2.01 -14.28
CA ASP A 15 8.86 -3.15 -13.99
C ASP A 15 9.47 -3.06 -12.58
N THR A 16 9.80 -1.85 -12.13
CA THR A 16 10.32 -1.61 -10.77
C THR A 16 9.26 -1.92 -9.71
N PHE A 17 8.01 -1.52 -9.93
CA PHE A 17 6.92 -1.79 -9.00
C PHE A 17 6.51 -3.26 -9.00
N GLN A 18 6.50 -3.91 -10.17
CA GLN A 18 6.28 -5.35 -10.25
C GLN A 18 7.36 -6.12 -9.49
N ASP A 19 8.63 -5.77 -9.70
CA ASP A 19 9.77 -6.37 -9.00
C ASP A 19 9.71 -6.11 -7.49
N LEU A 20 9.35 -4.90 -7.06
CA LEU A 20 9.05 -4.58 -5.66
C LEU A 20 7.96 -5.50 -5.09
N MET A 21 6.86 -5.68 -5.83
CA MET A 21 5.78 -6.57 -5.42
C MET A 21 6.27 -8.01 -5.32
N THR A 22 7.10 -8.53 -6.23
CA THR A 22 7.59 -9.92 -6.14
C THR A 22 8.29 -10.25 -4.82
N ARG A 23 9.01 -9.27 -4.24
CA ARG A 23 9.73 -9.38 -2.97
C ARG A 23 8.83 -9.37 -1.73
N LEU A 24 7.56 -9.00 -1.87
CA LEU A 24 6.61 -8.93 -0.77
C LEU A 24 5.87 -10.25 -0.56
N THR A 25 5.64 -10.59 0.70
CA THR A 25 4.76 -11.71 1.07
C THR A 25 3.32 -11.43 0.65
N ALA A 26 2.49 -12.47 0.48
CA ALA A 26 1.08 -12.31 0.13
C ALA A 26 0.31 -11.40 1.11
N LYS A 27 0.64 -11.47 2.41
CA LYS A 27 0.01 -10.64 3.45
C LYS A 27 0.39 -9.16 3.33
N GLN A 28 1.66 -8.88 3.03
CA GLN A 28 2.14 -7.51 2.78
C GLN A 28 1.50 -6.92 1.53
N LYS A 29 1.43 -7.69 0.43
CA LYS A 29 0.75 -7.29 -0.81
C LYS A 29 -0.72 -6.93 -0.57
N ALA A 30 -1.44 -7.81 0.13
CA ALA A 30 -2.86 -7.60 0.44
C ALA A 30 -3.08 -6.32 1.26
N LEU A 31 -2.24 -6.08 2.28
CA LEU A 31 -2.31 -4.84 3.06
C LEU A 31 -1.98 -3.61 2.21
N LEU A 32 -0.96 -3.68 1.36
CA LEU A 32 -0.54 -2.56 0.53
C LEU A 32 -1.64 -2.15 -0.47
N LEU A 33 -2.28 -3.13 -1.12
CA LEU A 33 -3.45 -2.92 -1.97
C LEU A 33 -4.64 -2.36 -1.17
N ALA A 34 -4.87 -2.86 0.05
CA ALA A 34 -5.94 -2.35 0.91
C ALA A 34 -5.74 -0.87 1.26
N LEU A 35 -4.51 -0.47 1.61
CA LEU A 35 -4.17 0.93 1.88
C LEU A 35 -4.36 1.81 0.64
N ALA A 36 -3.92 1.35 -0.53
CA ALA A 36 -4.08 2.08 -1.80
C ALA A 36 -5.57 2.34 -2.15
N HIS A 37 -6.44 1.36 -1.89
CA HIS A 37 -7.87 1.41 -2.19
C HIS A 37 -8.73 1.91 -1.03
N SER A 38 -8.11 2.33 0.06
CA SER A 38 -8.82 2.86 1.21
C SER A 38 -9.12 4.34 1.10
N GLU A 39 -10.12 4.76 1.85
CA GLU A 39 -10.37 6.17 2.13
C GLU A 39 -9.21 6.74 2.96
N LYS A 40 -9.11 8.07 3.05
CA LYS A 40 -8.13 8.69 3.94
C LYS A 40 -8.46 8.33 5.39
N ASP A 41 -7.45 8.38 6.25
CA ASP A 41 -7.60 8.30 7.70
C ASP A 41 -8.13 6.97 8.25
N VAL A 42 -7.72 5.85 7.64
CA VAL A 42 -8.09 4.50 8.11
C VAL A 42 -7.22 4.00 9.27
N GLN A 43 -7.80 3.13 10.10
CA GLN A 43 -7.09 2.33 11.09
C GLN A 43 -6.94 0.88 10.58
N PRO A 44 -5.77 0.48 10.03
CA PRO A 44 -5.64 -0.80 9.33
C PRO A 44 -5.82 -2.03 10.24
N THR A 45 -5.56 -1.88 11.54
CA THR A 45 -5.72 -2.95 12.54
C THR A 45 -7.15 -3.07 13.07
N SER A 46 -8.06 -2.17 12.68
CA SER A 46 -9.46 -2.24 13.10
C SER A 46 -10.17 -3.45 12.48
N GLY A 47 -11.10 -4.05 13.24
CA GLY A 47 -11.91 -5.16 12.75
C GLY A 47 -12.71 -4.82 11.48
N GLN A 48 -13.16 -3.56 11.36
CA GLN A 48 -13.88 -3.08 10.18
C GLN A 48 -12.98 -3.09 8.92
N PHE A 49 -11.77 -2.55 9.02
CA PHE A 49 -10.82 -2.53 7.89
C PHE A 49 -10.41 -3.94 7.49
N ILE A 50 -10.09 -4.79 8.47
CA ILE A 50 -9.71 -6.19 8.25
C ILE A 50 -10.82 -6.94 7.50
N ARG A 51 -12.09 -6.76 7.89
CA ARG A 51 -13.23 -7.38 7.21
C ARG A 51 -13.44 -6.82 5.80
N LYS A 52 -13.37 -5.49 5.63
CA LYS A 52 -13.57 -4.81 4.33
C LYS A 52 -12.59 -5.30 3.26
N TYR A 53 -11.33 -5.55 3.65
CA TYR A 53 -10.27 -5.96 2.73
C TYR A 53 -9.85 -7.43 2.88
N HIS A 54 -10.67 -8.25 3.55
CA HIS A 54 -10.42 -9.69 3.73
C HIS A 54 -9.02 -10.03 4.28
N LEU A 55 -8.51 -9.22 5.20
CA LEU A 55 -7.21 -9.42 5.84
C LEU A 55 -7.32 -10.48 6.94
N THR A 56 -6.19 -11.09 7.31
CA THR A 56 -6.20 -12.24 8.23
C THR A 56 -6.58 -11.89 9.67
N SER A 57 -5.88 -10.93 10.29
CA SER A 57 -6.08 -10.54 11.69
C SER A 57 -5.33 -9.26 12.00
N ALA A 58 -5.67 -8.60 13.12
CA ALA A 58 -5.00 -7.37 13.55
C ALA A 58 -3.50 -7.57 13.77
N SER A 59 -3.09 -8.70 14.37
CA SER A 59 -1.67 -9.03 14.60
C SER A 59 -0.91 -9.34 13.30
N ALA A 60 -1.58 -9.92 12.29
CA ALA A 60 -0.99 -10.11 10.97
C ALA A 60 -0.85 -8.79 10.21
N VAL A 61 -1.84 -7.91 10.32
CA VAL A 61 -1.78 -6.56 9.76
C VAL A 61 -0.68 -5.73 10.42
N GLN A 62 -0.60 -5.72 11.75
CA GLN A 62 0.44 -4.97 12.47
C GLN A 62 1.86 -5.42 12.08
N ARG A 63 2.11 -6.73 11.98
CA ARG A 63 3.40 -7.25 11.51
C ARG A 63 3.70 -6.84 10.06
N SER A 64 2.68 -6.83 9.20
CA SER A 64 2.83 -6.39 7.82
C SER A 64 3.10 -4.89 7.74
N LEU A 65 2.45 -4.07 8.57
CA LEU A 65 2.73 -2.63 8.69
C LEU A 65 4.18 -2.38 9.09
N SER A 66 4.64 -2.99 10.19
CA SER A 66 6.02 -2.83 10.66
C SER A 66 7.04 -3.22 9.58
N ALA A 67 6.84 -4.36 8.92
CA ALA A 67 7.74 -4.81 7.87
C ALA A 67 7.71 -3.93 6.60
N LEU A 68 6.59 -3.26 6.30
CA LEU A 68 6.49 -2.30 5.19
C LEU A 68 7.10 -0.95 5.56
N GLN A 69 7.04 -0.55 6.83
CA GLN A 69 7.71 0.65 7.35
C GLN A 69 9.23 0.50 7.39
N GLU A 70 9.74 -0.66 7.83
CA GLU A 70 11.18 -0.99 7.77
C GLU A 70 11.76 -0.97 6.35
N LYS A 71 10.89 -1.11 5.33
CA LYS A 71 11.26 -1.06 3.91
C LYS A 71 11.03 0.31 3.27
N ASP A 72 10.62 1.31 4.05
CA ASP A 72 10.22 2.65 3.57
C ASP A 72 9.10 2.64 2.51
N ILE A 73 8.30 1.57 2.44
CA ILE A 73 7.17 1.46 1.49
C ILE A 73 5.92 2.16 2.06
N VAL A 74 5.71 2.02 3.37
CA VAL A 74 4.62 2.64 4.12
C VAL A 74 5.21 3.54 5.18
N THR A 75 4.62 4.71 5.39
CA THR A 75 4.92 5.60 6.51
C THR A 75 3.69 5.83 7.37
N SER A 76 3.86 6.40 8.56
CA SER A 76 2.75 6.77 9.42
C SER A 76 2.91 8.17 10.00
N ASN A 77 1.81 8.91 10.06
CA ASN A 77 1.75 10.22 10.71
C ASN A 77 0.46 10.29 11.55
N ASN A 78 0.56 10.70 12.82
CA ASN A 78 -0.57 10.81 13.75
C ASN A 78 -1.48 9.56 13.79
N GLY A 79 -0.89 8.36 13.71
CA GLY A 79 -1.61 7.09 13.74
C GLY A 79 -2.30 6.70 12.41
N GLN A 80 -2.13 7.49 11.36
CA GLN A 80 -2.59 7.18 10.01
C GLN A 80 -1.44 6.63 9.16
N TYR A 81 -1.75 5.74 8.22
CA TYR A 81 -0.76 5.06 7.39
C TYR A 81 -0.89 5.44 5.92
N PHE A 82 0.25 5.62 5.25
CA PHE A 82 0.33 6.10 3.87
C PHE A 82 1.39 5.32 3.10
N ILE A 83 1.14 5.08 1.81
CA ILE A 83 2.18 4.62 0.88
C ILE A 83 3.10 5.80 0.60
N TYR A 84 4.41 5.62 0.81
CA TYR A 84 5.38 6.72 0.76
C TYR A 84 5.58 7.28 -0.66
N ASP A 85 5.74 6.39 -1.65
CA ASP A 85 5.90 6.79 -3.04
C ASP A 85 4.53 7.03 -3.71
N TYR A 86 4.29 8.28 -4.13
CA TYR A 86 3.05 8.67 -4.82
C TYR A 86 2.84 7.90 -6.13
N PHE A 87 3.89 7.60 -6.89
CA PHE A 87 3.78 6.81 -8.13
C PHE A 87 3.40 5.37 -7.82
N LEU A 88 3.98 4.77 -6.78
CA LEU A 88 3.59 3.43 -6.31
C LEU A 88 2.13 3.42 -5.86
N TYR A 89 1.68 4.44 -5.12
CA TYR A 89 0.28 4.57 -4.71
C TYR A 89 -0.67 4.62 -5.92
N TYR A 90 -0.37 5.41 -6.94
CA TYR A 90 -1.18 5.50 -8.16
C TYR A 90 -1.11 4.24 -9.01
N TRP A 91 0.03 3.57 -9.07
CA TRP A 91 0.18 2.28 -9.75
C TRP A 91 -0.67 1.20 -9.06
N LEU A 92 -0.63 1.13 -7.72
CA LEU A 92 -1.44 0.19 -6.94
C LEU A 92 -2.94 0.43 -7.07
N LYS A 93 -3.37 1.69 -7.26
CA LYS A 93 -4.77 2.03 -7.52
C LYS A 93 -5.30 1.56 -8.88
N GLN A 94 -4.42 1.16 -9.78
CA GLN A 94 -4.76 0.63 -11.10
C GLN A 94 -4.75 -0.90 -11.12
N GLN A 95 -4.36 -1.56 -10.02
CA GLN A 95 -4.33 -3.02 -9.88
C GLN A 95 -5.66 -3.60 -9.43
#